data_AF-A0A1D8RZ40-F1
#
_entry.id   AF-A0A1D8RZ40-F1
#
_cell.length_a   1.000
_cell.length_b   1.000
_cell.length_c   1.000
_cell.angle_alpha   90.00
_cell.angle_beta   90.00
_cell.angle_gamma   90.00
#
_symmetry.space_group_name_H-M   'P 1'
#
loop_
_entity.id
_entity.type
_entity.pdbx_description
1 polymer ?
#
loop_
_entity_poly.entity_id
_entity_poly.type
_entity_poly.pdbx_seq_one_letter_code
_entity_poly.pdbx_strand_id
1 'polypeptide(L)'
;MKCIKSLGLVAITLSLTACGGIKSQAEITKMSPTEVAVLACNAYKNIELEQLQFLFPEKAYKKFISKTSKYPEKFAAYVENVNCEIKNTESITYKKIDSTRITFEKFDAIKVFKVDGQYQITVEG
;
A
#
# COMPACT_ATOMS: atom_id res chain seq x y z
N MET A 1 42.77 33.24 -25.23
CA MET A 1 43.18 32.14 -26.14
C MET A 1 43.05 30.85 -25.33
N LYS A 2 42.07 29.97 -25.66
CA LYS A 2 42.24 28.63 -26.30
C LYS A 2 43.11 27.68 -25.42
N CYS A 3 42.67 26.52 -24.93
CA CYS A 3 41.87 25.45 -25.54
C CYS A 3 41.13 24.55 -24.52
N ILE A 4 40.05 23.96 -25.02
CA ILE A 4 39.17 22.92 -24.45
C ILE A 4 39.79 21.51 -24.64
N LYS A 5 39.40 20.53 -23.79
CA LYS A 5 39.17 19.07 -24.05
C LYS A 5 38.87 18.38 -22.70
N SER A 6 37.62 18.18 -22.28
CA SER A 6 36.63 17.13 -22.61
C SER A 6 37.01 15.69 -22.21
N LEU A 7 35.98 14.97 -21.71
CA LEU A 7 35.88 13.56 -21.31
C LEU A 7 36.56 13.18 -19.97
N GLY A 8 35.91 12.58 -18.99
CA GLY A 8 34.57 12.00 -18.90
C GLY A 8 34.59 10.95 -17.80
N LEU A 9 33.61 10.98 -16.89
CA LEU A 9 33.07 9.76 -16.31
C LEU A 9 31.63 10.05 -15.87
N VAL A 10 30.72 9.81 -16.82
CA VAL A 10 29.31 9.56 -16.52
C VAL A 10 29.28 8.21 -15.80
N ALA A 11 29.08 8.22 -14.48
CA ALA A 11 28.76 7.05 -13.70
C ALA A 11 27.28 7.09 -13.33
N ILE A 12 26.47 6.67 -14.31
CA ILE A 12 25.35 5.74 -14.17
C ILE A 12 24.41 6.02 -12.98
N THR A 13 23.39 6.83 -13.27
CA THR A 13 21.98 6.49 -13.07
C THR A 13 21.67 5.23 -12.26
N LEU A 14 21.30 5.40 -10.99
CA LEU A 14 20.21 4.61 -10.38
C LEU A 14 18.95 5.47 -10.40
N SER A 15 18.52 5.83 -11.60
CA SER A 15 17.16 6.29 -11.85
C SER A 15 16.26 5.06 -11.85
N LEU A 16 15.64 4.78 -10.71
CA LEU A 16 14.34 4.09 -10.62
C LEU A 16 13.63 4.49 -9.31
N THR A 17 13.57 5.78 -8.98
CA THR A 17 12.50 6.26 -8.11
C THR A 17 11.23 6.27 -8.94
N ALA A 18 10.49 5.15 -8.95
CA ALA A 18 9.06 5.28 -9.12
C ALA A 18 8.61 6.30 -8.05
N CYS A 19 8.17 7.48 -8.47
CA CYS A 19 7.72 8.55 -7.59
C CYS A 19 6.42 8.13 -6.89
N GLY A 20 6.55 7.29 -5.88
CA GLY A 20 5.48 6.78 -5.03
C GLY A 20 6.08 6.31 -3.71
N GLY A 21 6.89 7.17 -3.07
CA GLY A 21 7.44 6.85 -1.75
C GLY A 21 6.34 6.58 -0.73
N ILE A 22 6.71 5.90 0.36
CA ILE A 22 5.81 5.58 1.48
C ILE A 22 5.09 6.86 1.93
N LYS A 23 3.76 6.82 1.89
CA LYS A 23 2.87 7.88 2.33
C LYS A 23 2.87 7.96 3.84
N SER A 24 3.13 9.16 4.34
CA SER A 24 3.03 9.46 5.76
C SER A 24 1.57 9.41 6.22
N GLN A 25 1.36 9.21 7.53
CA GLN A 25 0.01 9.19 8.09
C GLN A 25 -0.76 10.51 7.86
N ALA A 26 -0.06 11.65 7.85
CA ALA A 26 -0.66 12.96 7.57
C ALA A 26 -1.12 13.11 6.11
N GLU A 27 -0.42 12.47 5.16
CA GLU A 27 -0.87 12.40 3.76
C GLU A 27 -2.09 11.48 3.65
N ILE A 28 -2.05 10.31 4.29
CA ILE A 28 -3.12 9.31 4.26
C ILE A 28 -4.44 9.88 4.78
N THR A 29 -4.43 10.66 5.86
CA THR A 29 -5.65 11.25 6.45
C THR A 29 -6.39 12.19 5.49
N LYS A 30 -5.70 12.75 4.50
CA LYS A 30 -6.28 13.66 3.48
C LYS A 30 -6.85 12.93 2.28
N MET A 31 -6.56 11.62 2.14
CA MET A 31 -7.03 10.79 1.04
C MET A 31 -8.50 10.42 1.23
N SER A 32 -9.16 10.04 0.15
CA SER A 32 -10.47 9.37 0.17
C SER A 32 -10.32 7.90 0.60
N PRO A 33 -11.40 7.26 1.10
CA PRO A 33 -11.37 5.84 1.45
C PRO A 33 -10.92 4.94 0.28
N THR A 34 -11.35 5.28 -0.94
CA THR A 34 -10.98 4.55 -2.15
C THR A 34 -9.48 4.63 -2.44
N GLU A 35 -8.89 5.82 -2.34
CA GLU A 35 -7.44 5.99 -2.53
C GLU A 35 -6.64 5.25 -1.45
N VAL A 36 -7.13 5.21 -0.20
CA VAL A 36 -6.50 4.44 0.89
C VAL A 36 -6.54 2.94 0.60
N ALA A 37 -7.67 2.42 0.08
CA ALA A 37 -7.77 1.02 -0.31
C ALA A 37 -6.82 0.66 -1.45
N VAL A 38 -6.72 1.53 -2.47
CA VAL A 38 -5.78 1.34 -3.59
C VAL A 38 -4.33 1.42 -3.13
N LEU A 39 -4.00 2.34 -2.21
CA LEU A 39 -2.69 2.42 -1.59
C LEU A 39 -2.33 1.11 -0.88
N ALA A 40 -3.26 0.58 -0.06
CA ALA A 40 -3.06 -0.68 0.64
C ALA A 40 -2.89 -1.86 -0.32
N CYS A 41 -3.77 -1.99 -1.33
CA CYS A 41 -3.67 -3.06 -2.32
C CYS A 41 -2.32 -3.02 -3.07
N ASN A 42 -1.87 -1.83 -3.49
CA ASN A 42 -0.57 -1.68 -4.14
C ASN A 42 0.58 -2.02 -3.19
N ALA A 43 0.48 -1.66 -1.92
CA ALA A 43 1.49 -2.04 -0.93
C ALA A 43 1.58 -3.57 -0.76
N TYR A 44 0.45 -4.29 -0.80
CA TYR A 44 0.45 -5.76 -0.86
C TYR A 44 1.12 -6.27 -2.13
N LYS A 45 0.66 -5.81 -3.29
CA LYS A 45 1.16 -6.20 -4.61
C LYS A 45 2.67 -6.01 -4.76
N ASN A 46 3.18 -4.89 -4.27
CA ASN A 46 4.59 -4.51 -4.39
C ASN A 46 5.46 -4.99 -3.20
N ILE A 47 4.87 -5.67 -2.22
CA ILE A 47 5.56 -6.14 -1.00
C ILE A 47 6.14 -4.96 -0.19
N GLU A 48 5.51 -3.78 -0.27
CA GLU A 48 5.88 -2.56 0.47
C GLU A 48 5.22 -2.58 1.87
N LEU A 49 5.56 -3.58 2.68
CA LEU A 49 4.84 -3.87 3.92
C LEU A 49 4.89 -2.72 4.93
N GLU A 50 5.93 -1.89 4.89
CA GLU A 50 6.08 -0.70 5.73
C GLU A 50 4.92 0.29 5.55
N GLN A 51 4.38 0.43 4.33
CA GLN A 51 3.23 1.30 4.06
C GLN A 51 1.98 0.86 4.83
N LEU A 52 1.82 -0.45 5.05
CA LEU A 52 0.68 -1.02 5.76
C LEU A 52 0.73 -0.75 7.26
N GLN A 53 1.89 -0.44 7.84
CA GLN A 53 2.01 -0.13 9.26
C GLN A 53 1.09 1.00 9.71
N PHE A 54 0.89 2.01 8.87
CA PHE A 54 0.03 3.16 9.16
C PHE A 54 -1.46 2.88 9.05
N LEU A 55 -1.84 1.74 8.47
CA LEU A 55 -3.23 1.36 8.17
C LEU A 55 -3.74 0.22 9.05
N PHE A 56 -2.85 -0.46 9.76
CA PHE A 56 -3.18 -1.58 10.64
C PHE A 56 -3.00 -1.20 12.11
N PRO A 57 -3.86 -1.69 13.01
CA PRO A 57 -3.53 -1.71 14.43
C PRO A 57 -2.18 -2.40 14.65
N GLU A 58 -1.34 -1.83 15.51
CA GLU A 58 0.05 -2.30 15.73
C GLU A 58 0.14 -3.82 15.98
N LYS A 59 -0.74 -4.37 16.81
CA LYS A 59 -0.80 -5.81 17.11
C LYS A 59 -1.11 -6.65 15.86
N ALA A 60 -2.03 -6.17 15.01
CA ALA A 60 -2.40 -6.85 13.77
C ALA A 60 -1.24 -6.80 12.75
N TYR A 61 -0.59 -5.64 12.63
CA TYR A 61 0.59 -5.46 11.79
C TYR A 61 1.73 -6.40 12.19
N LYS A 62 2.10 -6.43 13.48
CA LYS A 62 3.16 -7.33 13.98
C LYS A 62 2.85 -8.81 13.68
N LYS A 63 1.59 -9.23 13.86
CA LYS A 63 1.16 -10.59 13.53
C LYS A 63 1.25 -10.87 12.03
N PHE A 64 0.86 -9.91 11.21
CA PHE A 64 0.97 -9.99 9.75
C PHE A 64 2.42 -10.15 9.31
N ILE A 65 3.32 -9.25 9.74
CA ILE A 65 4.76 -9.32 9.44
C ILE A 65 5.36 -10.64 9.91
N SER A 66 5.06 -11.09 11.13
CA SER A 66 5.56 -12.38 11.62
C SER A 66 5.13 -13.55 10.71
N LYS A 67 3.89 -13.55 10.22
CA LYS A 67 3.36 -14.60 9.33
C LYS A 67 4.02 -14.54 7.96
N THR A 68 4.16 -13.36 7.36
CA THR A 68 4.78 -13.20 6.03
C THR A 68 6.27 -13.51 6.07
N SER A 69 6.98 -13.11 7.12
CA SER A 69 8.38 -13.49 7.33
C SER A 69 8.57 -14.99 7.54
N LYS A 70 7.62 -15.67 8.20
CA LYS A 70 7.68 -17.13 8.41
C LYS A 70 7.36 -17.92 7.13
N TYR A 71 6.55 -17.36 6.24
CA TYR A 71 6.08 -18.03 5.01
C TYR A 71 6.16 -17.09 3.79
N PRO A 72 7.36 -16.64 3.39
CA PRO A 72 7.53 -15.64 2.34
C PRO A 72 7.00 -16.12 0.99
N GLU A 73 7.24 -17.39 0.63
CA GLU A 73 6.75 -17.98 -0.63
C GLU A 73 5.22 -18.02 -0.71
N LYS A 74 4.54 -18.32 0.40
CA LYS A 74 3.07 -18.31 0.44
C LYS A 74 2.53 -16.90 0.29
N PHE A 75 3.23 -15.92 0.83
CA PHE A 75 2.84 -14.52 0.68
C PHE A 75 3.09 -14.03 -0.75
N ALA A 76 4.23 -14.36 -1.35
CA ALA A 76 4.53 -14.06 -2.76
C ALA A 76 3.47 -14.66 -3.69
N ALA A 77 3.13 -15.94 -3.51
CA ALA A 77 2.07 -16.59 -4.29
C ALA A 77 0.68 -15.95 -4.09
N TYR A 78 0.38 -15.47 -2.89
CA TYR A 78 -0.86 -14.74 -2.62
C TYR A 78 -0.92 -13.40 -3.36
N VAL A 79 0.22 -12.70 -3.51
CA VAL A 79 0.24 -11.36 -4.15
C VAL A 79 0.61 -11.36 -5.63
N GLU A 80 1.06 -12.49 -6.18
CA GLU A 80 1.59 -12.62 -7.56
C GLU A 80 0.61 -12.09 -8.62
N ASN A 81 -0.68 -12.38 -8.46
CA ASN A 81 -1.72 -12.06 -9.45
C ASN A 81 -2.63 -10.92 -9.03
N VAL A 82 -2.17 -10.09 -8.09
CA VAL A 82 -2.99 -9.00 -7.53
C VAL A 82 -3.27 -7.93 -8.58
N ASN A 83 -4.57 -7.65 -8.76
CA ASN A 83 -5.05 -6.50 -9.53
C ASN A 83 -5.83 -5.56 -8.60
N CYS A 84 -5.31 -4.34 -8.46
CA CYS A 84 -5.88 -3.27 -7.63
C CYS A 84 -6.87 -2.36 -8.39
N GLU A 85 -7.29 -2.76 -9.58
CA GLU A 85 -8.44 -2.15 -10.25
C GLU A 85 -9.72 -2.38 -9.45
N ILE A 86 -10.47 -1.30 -9.23
CA ILE A 86 -11.67 -1.31 -8.39
C ILE A 86 -12.84 -1.82 -9.23
N LYS A 87 -13.47 -2.87 -8.73
CA LYS A 87 -14.69 -3.44 -9.30
C LYS A 87 -15.95 -2.81 -8.73
N ASN A 88 -15.96 -2.57 -7.42
CA ASN A 88 -17.12 -2.00 -6.73
C ASN A 88 -16.71 -1.22 -5.49
N THR A 89 -17.50 -0.19 -5.15
CA THR A 89 -17.37 0.57 -3.92
C THR A 89 -18.74 0.69 -3.28
N GLU A 90 -18.86 0.32 -2.01
CA GLU A 90 -20.12 0.37 -1.26
C GLU A 90 -19.92 0.98 0.13
N SER A 91 -20.91 1.74 0.58
CA SER A 91 -20.96 2.23 1.97
C SER A 91 -21.59 1.16 2.85
N ILE A 92 -20.91 0.78 3.92
CA ILE A 92 -21.34 -0.25 4.85
C ILE A 92 -21.12 0.19 6.30
N THR A 93 -21.71 -0.53 7.25
CA THR A 93 -21.38 -0.39 8.66
C THR A 93 -20.53 -1.58 9.10
N TYR A 94 -19.31 -1.35 9.58
CA TYR A 94 -18.44 -2.37 10.16
C TYR A 94 -18.15 -2.03 11.62
N LYS A 95 -18.44 -2.95 12.53
CA LYS A 95 -18.26 -2.74 14.00
C LYS A 95 -18.91 -1.45 14.52
N LYS A 96 -20.09 -1.10 14.00
CA LYS A 96 -20.83 0.14 14.33
C LYS A 96 -20.10 1.43 13.88
N ILE A 97 -19.18 1.34 12.93
CA ILE A 97 -18.46 2.46 12.34
C ILE A 97 -18.79 2.52 10.85
N ASP A 98 -19.06 3.72 10.35
CA ASP A 98 -19.25 3.95 8.92
C ASP A 98 -17.96 3.61 8.17
N SER A 99 -18.08 2.77 7.16
CA SER A 99 -16.95 2.21 6.44
C SER A 99 -17.26 2.17 4.95
N THR A 100 -16.21 2.23 4.14
CA THR A 100 -16.31 1.98 2.71
C THR A 100 -15.69 0.62 2.42
N ARG A 101 -16.43 -0.26 1.76
CA ARG A 101 -15.91 -1.54 1.27
C ARG A 101 -15.57 -1.39 -0.21
N ILE A 102 -14.31 -1.65 -0.53
CA ILE A 102 -13.76 -1.58 -1.88
C ILE A 102 -13.47 -3.00 -2.32
N THR A 103 -14.11 -3.43 -3.40
CA THR A 103 -13.85 -4.73 -4.04
C THR A 103 -12.96 -4.52 -5.24
N PHE A 104 -11.96 -5.37 -5.41
CA PHE A 104 -11.01 -5.31 -6.51
C PHE A 104 -11.25 -6.44 -7.51
N GLU A 105 -10.71 -6.30 -8.72
CA GLU A 105 -10.79 -7.34 -9.76
C GLU A 105 -10.10 -8.65 -9.34
N LYS A 106 -8.90 -8.55 -8.75
CA LYS A 106 -8.13 -9.72 -8.26
C LYS A 106 -7.40 -9.39 -6.96
N PHE A 107 -8.16 -9.07 -5.92
CA PHE A 107 -7.65 -8.98 -4.55
C PHE A 107 -8.82 -9.10 -3.58
N ASP A 108 -8.51 -9.47 -2.34
CA ASP A 108 -9.47 -9.47 -1.26
C ASP A 108 -10.05 -8.06 -1.06
N ALA A 109 -11.34 -7.99 -0.74
CA ALA A 109 -11.99 -6.71 -0.53
C ALA A 109 -11.37 -6.00 0.69
N ILE A 110 -11.23 -4.68 0.61
CA ILE A 110 -10.71 -3.86 1.70
C ILE A 110 -11.84 -3.02 2.27
N LYS A 111 -12.05 -3.15 3.58
CA LYS A 111 -12.86 -2.23 4.37
C LYS A 111 -11.97 -1.11 4.87
N VAL A 112 -12.35 0.13 4.58
CA VAL A 112 -11.67 1.35 5.04
C VAL A 112 -12.60 2.11 5.97
N PHE A 113 -12.09 2.45 7.16
CA PHE A 113 -12.84 3.17 8.19
C PHE A 113 -11.92 4.10 8.97
N LYS A 114 -12.51 5.03 9.73
CA LYS A 114 -11.74 5.95 10.59
C LYS A 114 -11.91 5.59 12.07
N VAL A 115 -10.81 5.64 12.81
CA VAL A 115 -10.76 5.56 14.27
C VAL A 115 -9.93 6.75 14.73
N ASP A 116 -10.47 7.58 15.63
CA ASP A 116 -9.81 8.79 16.13
C ASP A 116 -9.26 9.70 15.01
N GLY A 117 -10.02 9.83 13.92
CA GLY A 117 -9.67 10.65 12.76
C GLY A 117 -8.63 10.04 11.80
N GLN A 118 -8.09 8.85 12.12
CA GLN A 118 -7.09 8.16 11.31
C GLN A 118 -7.71 6.99 10.55
N TYR A 119 -7.25 6.78 9.31
CA TYR A 119 -7.69 5.61 8.54
C TYR A 119 -7.12 4.32 9.12
N GLN A 120 -7.97 3.30 9.16
CA GLN A 120 -7.59 1.91 9.37
C GLN A 120 -8.26 1.03 8.30
N ILE A 121 -7.65 -0.12 8.06
CA ILE A 121 -8.16 -1.08 7.09
C ILE A 121 -8.37 -2.47 7.69
N THR A 122 -9.21 -3.25 7.02
CA THR A 122 -9.30 -4.70 7.20
C THR A 122 -9.49 -5.35 5.84
N VAL A 123 -8.68 -6.37 5.58
CA VAL A 123 -8.76 -7.20 4.37
C VAL A 123 -9.75 -8.34 4.65
N GLU A 124 -10.68 -8.55 3.74
CA GLU A 124 -11.66 -9.64 3.78
C GLU A 124 -11.17 -10.83 2.96
N GLY A 125 -10.42 -11.74 3.62
CA GLY A 125 -9.98 -13.02 3.08
C GLY A 125 -10.25 -14.16 4.05
#